data_AF-A0A023H0U1-F1
#
_entry.id   AF-A0A023H0U1-F1
#
_cell.length_a   1.000
_cell.length_b   1.000
_cell.length_c   1.000
_cell.angle_alpha   90.00
_cell.angle_beta   90.00
_cell.angle_gamma   90.00
#
_symmetry.space_group_name_H-M   'P 1'
#
loop_
_entity.id
_entity.type
_entity.pdbx_description
1 polymer ?
#
loop_
_entity_poly.entity_id
_entity_poly.type
_entity_poly.pdbx_seq_one_letter_code
_entity_poly.pdbx_strand_id
1 'polypeptide(L)'
;HLDIDNPEHHAAVANFWQTDTLATENGLTAVDLFNAVESGQVKAVWIMATNPVDSLPEADRVRHALMACDTVVVSDCVASGDTLACADIRLPALGWGEKSGMVTNSERCVSRQRPFVKAPGDARADWWIISEVARRMGYASAFPYQHEHQIFAEYSALTALAGRFGKRLDMTAAADLSADQYEQWQPQQWPLQGEPRCFGDGHFATPDGRARFVVCENPNVHRIGDAFPIILNSGRIRDQWHT
;
A
#
# COMPACT_ATOMS: atom_id res chain seq x y z
N HIS A 1 0.63 10.14 8.24
CA HIS A 1 -0.41 9.15 8.60
C HIS A 1 -1.15 9.63 9.83
N LEU A 2 -2.40 9.22 9.95
CA LEU A 2 -3.12 9.25 11.22
C LEU A 2 -2.74 7.98 11.98
N ASP A 3 -2.68 8.12 13.30
CA ASP A 3 -2.16 7.10 14.22
C ASP A 3 -3.34 6.35 14.84
N ILE A 4 -3.42 5.02 14.68
CA ILE A 4 -4.57 4.18 15.09
C ILE A 4 -4.77 4.14 16.60
N ASP A 5 -3.69 4.31 17.36
CA ASP A 5 -3.66 4.35 18.82
C ASP A 5 -4.06 5.72 19.38
N ASN A 6 -4.23 6.73 18.52
CA ASN A 6 -4.80 8.02 18.91
C ASN A 6 -6.33 7.96 18.80
N PRO A 7 -7.08 8.10 19.91
CA PRO A 7 -8.54 7.98 19.90
C PRO A 7 -9.25 9.00 19.01
N GLU A 8 -8.72 10.21 18.85
CA GLU A 8 -9.32 11.24 18.00
C GLU A 8 -9.16 10.91 16.52
N HIS A 9 -7.98 10.39 16.14
CA HIS A 9 -7.72 9.92 14.79
C HIS A 9 -8.63 8.73 14.44
N HIS A 10 -8.69 7.73 15.34
CA HIS A 10 -9.52 6.54 15.17
C HIS A 10 -11.00 6.92 15.01
N ALA A 11 -11.54 7.74 15.92
CA ALA A 11 -12.92 8.19 15.86
C ALA A 11 -13.22 9.00 14.58
N ALA A 12 -12.28 9.83 14.11
CA ALA A 12 -12.48 10.59 12.88
C ALA A 12 -12.60 9.67 11.65
N VAL A 13 -11.77 8.64 11.55
CA VAL A 13 -11.81 7.66 10.45
C VAL A 13 -13.05 6.78 10.55
N ALA A 14 -13.39 6.28 11.75
CA ALA A 14 -14.58 5.50 12.01
C ALA A 14 -15.86 6.24 11.61
N ASN A 15 -15.95 7.54 11.96
CA ASN A 15 -17.07 8.39 11.55
C ASN A 15 -17.12 8.63 10.04
N PHE A 16 -15.98 8.83 9.38
CA PHE A 16 -15.91 9.03 7.93
C PHE A 16 -16.44 7.80 7.17
N TRP A 17 -16.00 6.61 7.55
CA TRP A 17 -16.47 5.35 6.96
C TRP A 17 -17.79 4.82 7.55
N GLN A 18 -18.37 5.54 8.52
CA GLN A 18 -19.62 5.17 9.19
C GLN A 18 -19.59 3.72 9.74
N THR A 19 -18.50 3.35 10.41
CA THR A 19 -18.28 2.00 10.93
C THR A 19 -17.99 2.02 12.43
N ASP A 20 -18.49 1.01 13.15
CA ASP A 20 -18.23 0.73 14.55
C ASP A 20 -17.22 -0.43 14.75
N THR A 21 -16.75 -1.05 13.67
CA THR A 21 -15.84 -2.21 13.69
C THR A 21 -14.45 -1.90 13.15
N LEU A 22 -14.00 -0.64 13.21
CA LEU A 22 -12.64 -0.28 12.80
C LEU A 22 -11.62 -0.93 13.74
N ALA A 23 -10.55 -1.49 13.17
CA ALA A 23 -9.46 -2.07 13.95
C ALA A 23 -8.95 -1.10 15.03
N THR A 24 -8.60 -1.61 16.21
CA THR A 24 -8.19 -0.81 17.38
C THR A 24 -6.69 -0.88 17.65
N GLU A 25 -5.97 -1.73 16.92
CA GLU A 25 -4.54 -1.98 17.09
C GLU A 25 -3.84 -2.01 15.73
N ASN A 26 -2.55 -1.71 15.73
CA ASN A 26 -1.72 -1.81 14.53
C ASN A 26 -1.69 -3.26 14.02
N GLY A 27 -1.80 -3.43 12.70
CA GLY A 27 -1.55 -4.71 12.05
C GLY A 27 -0.07 -5.12 12.15
N LEU A 28 0.18 -6.40 11.82
CA LEU A 28 1.53 -6.95 11.81
C LEU A 28 2.39 -6.29 10.72
N THR A 29 3.69 -6.11 11.01
CA THR A 29 4.67 -5.76 9.97
C THR A 29 4.87 -6.94 9.01
N ALA A 30 5.47 -6.73 7.85
CA ALA A 30 5.67 -7.80 6.87
C ALA A 30 6.42 -9.01 7.46
N VAL A 31 7.51 -8.79 8.20
CA VAL A 31 8.28 -9.89 8.83
C VAL A 31 7.46 -10.58 9.92
N ASP A 32 6.78 -9.81 10.77
CA ASP A 32 5.95 -10.37 11.84
C ASP A 32 4.73 -11.13 11.30
N LEU A 33 4.18 -10.71 10.17
CA LEU A 33 3.09 -11.41 9.47
C LEU A 33 3.52 -12.83 9.11
N PHE A 34 4.70 -13.01 8.50
CA PHE A 34 5.15 -14.36 8.12
C PHE A 34 5.54 -15.22 9.34
N ASN A 35 6.04 -14.62 10.42
CA ASN A 35 6.19 -15.32 11.70
C ASN A 35 4.81 -15.78 12.25
N ALA A 36 3.78 -14.95 12.12
CA ALA A 36 2.43 -15.27 12.58
C ALA A 36 1.74 -16.32 11.70
N VAL A 37 2.02 -16.34 10.40
CA VAL A 37 1.60 -17.41 9.47
C VAL A 37 2.27 -18.72 9.86
N GLU A 38 3.59 -18.73 10.05
CA GLU A 38 4.34 -19.92 10.44
C GLU A 38 3.89 -20.51 11.79
N SER A 39 3.57 -19.65 12.75
CA SER A 39 3.06 -20.08 14.08
C SER A 39 1.58 -20.49 14.07
N GLY A 40 0.86 -20.30 12.95
CA GLY A 40 -0.57 -20.61 12.84
C GLY A 40 -1.51 -19.58 13.47
N GLN A 41 -0.99 -18.45 13.96
CA GLN A 41 -1.80 -17.32 14.43
C GLN A 41 -2.58 -16.69 13.27
N VAL A 42 -1.94 -16.54 12.10
CA VAL A 42 -2.57 -16.10 10.86
C VAL A 42 -2.87 -17.31 10.00
N LYS A 43 -4.17 -17.54 9.74
CA LYS A 43 -4.66 -18.71 8.99
C LYS A 43 -5.02 -18.41 7.54
N ALA A 44 -5.21 -17.14 7.22
CA ALA A 44 -5.48 -16.70 5.86
C ALA A 44 -4.61 -15.48 5.55
N VAL A 45 -3.96 -15.50 4.39
CA VAL A 45 -3.16 -14.39 3.90
C VAL A 45 -3.50 -14.12 2.44
N TRP A 46 -3.74 -12.85 2.12
CA TRP A 46 -3.93 -12.41 0.74
C TRP A 46 -2.75 -11.52 0.33
N ILE A 47 -1.93 -12.05 -0.56
CA ILE A 47 -0.78 -11.38 -1.15
C ILE A 47 -1.21 -10.77 -2.49
N MET A 48 -0.96 -9.47 -2.67
CA MET A 48 -1.42 -8.73 -3.84
C MET A 48 -0.25 -7.98 -4.47
N ALA A 49 0.04 -8.27 -5.75
CA ALA A 49 1.06 -7.61 -6.55
C ALA A 49 2.44 -7.52 -5.88
N THR A 50 2.87 -8.62 -5.25
CA THR A 50 4.20 -8.75 -4.64
C THR A 50 4.61 -10.22 -4.52
N ASN A 51 5.91 -10.48 -4.46
CA ASN A 51 6.50 -11.81 -4.42
C ASN A 51 7.39 -11.99 -3.17
N PRO A 52 6.82 -12.17 -1.96
CA PRO A 52 7.57 -12.29 -0.71
C PRO A 52 8.54 -13.47 -0.66
N VAL A 53 8.28 -14.57 -1.38
CA VAL A 53 9.22 -15.70 -1.44
C VAL A 53 10.52 -15.32 -2.18
N ASP A 54 10.48 -14.37 -3.10
CA ASP A 54 11.68 -13.85 -3.80
C ASP A 54 12.29 -12.64 -3.06
N SER A 55 11.45 -11.76 -2.51
CA SER A 55 11.87 -10.43 -2.07
C SER A 55 12.11 -10.27 -0.57
N LEU A 56 11.62 -11.20 0.27
CA LEU A 56 11.88 -11.16 1.72
C LEU A 56 13.14 -11.95 2.11
N PRO A 57 13.81 -11.55 3.20
CA PRO A 57 14.84 -12.38 3.80
C PRO A 57 14.28 -13.72 4.25
N GLU A 58 15.14 -14.74 4.38
CA GLU A 58 14.74 -16.09 4.78
C GLU A 58 13.66 -16.70 3.85
N ALA A 59 13.85 -16.56 2.53
CA ALA A 59 12.92 -17.00 1.49
C ALA A 59 12.35 -18.42 1.69
N ASP A 60 13.19 -19.39 2.07
CA ASP A 60 12.75 -20.77 2.31
C ASP A 60 11.79 -20.87 3.50
N ARG A 61 12.01 -20.06 4.55
CA ARG A 61 11.12 -19.99 5.70
C ARG A 61 9.79 -19.35 5.32
N VAL A 62 9.81 -18.28 4.53
CA VAL A 62 8.59 -17.65 3.99
C VAL A 62 7.80 -18.66 3.14
N ARG A 63 8.48 -19.42 2.27
CA ARG A 63 7.85 -20.48 1.47
C ARG A 63 7.21 -21.55 2.35
N HIS A 64 7.92 -22.06 3.36
CA HIS A 64 7.38 -23.06 4.27
C HIS A 64 6.16 -22.54 5.05
N ALA A 65 6.21 -21.30 5.53
CA ALA A 65 5.09 -20.67 6.22
C ALA A 65 3.84 -20.61 5.32
N LEU A 66 4.01 -20.15 4.08
CA LEU A 66 2.91 -20.08 3.11
C LEU A 66 2.33 -21.46 2.77
N MET A 67 3.18 -22.45 2.52
CA MET A 67 2.73 -23.82 2.21
C MET A 67 2.02 -24.51 3.39
N ALA A 68 2.21 -24.02 4.61
CA ALA A 68 1.56 -24.53 5.82
C ALA A 68 0.34 -23.70 6.26
N CYS A 69 0.08 -22.55 5.61
CA CYS A 69 -1.06 -21.69 5.93
C CYS A 69 -2.38 -22.32 5.46
N ASP A 70 -3.48 -22.13 6.21
CA ASP A 70 -4.77 -22.75 5.84
C ASP A 70 -5.34 -22.19 4.53
N THR A 71 -5.04 -20.92 4.19
CA THR A 71 -5.47 -20.31 2.93
C THR A 71 -4.53 -19.20 2.47
N VAL A 72 -3.93 -19.40 1.30
CA VAL A 72 -3.10 -18.40 0.62
C VAL A 72 -3.80 -17.93 -0.66
N VAL A 73 -4.17 -16.65 -0.69
CA VAL A 73 -4.69 -15.98 -1.89
C VAL A 73 -3.58 -15.14 -2.51
N VAL A 74 -3.36 -15.28 -3.83
CA VAL A 74 -2.41 -14.45 -4.57
C VAL A 74 -3.12 -13.76 -5.74
N SER A 75 -3.11 -12.43 -5.75
CA SER A 75 -3.57 -11.59 -6.86
C SER A 75 -2.36 -11.05 -7.62
N ASP A 76 -2.16 -11.50 -8.86
CA ASP A 76 -0.95 -11.19 -9.65
C ASP A 76 -1.25 -11.16 -11.16
N CYS A 77 -0.41 -10.47 -11.92
CA CYS A 77 -0.47 -10.35 -13.38
C CYS A 77 0.49 -11.31 -14.11
N VAL A 78 1.32 -12.07 -13.39
CA VAL A 78 2.21 -13.08 -13.98
C VAL A 78 1.59 -14.49 -13.95
N ALA A 79 1.96 -15.32 -14.93
CA ALA A 79 1.50 -16.70 -15.01
C ALA A 79 2.19 -17.64 -13.99
N SER A 80 3.37 -17.25 -13.49
CA SER A 80 4.19 -18.06 -12.58
C SER A 80 5.10 -17.17 -11.74
N GLY A 81 5.34 -17.58 -10.50
CA GLY A 81 6.28 -16.95 -9.57
C GLY A 81 6.38 -17.76 -8.28
N ASP A 82 7.42 -17.55 -7.49
CA ASP A 82 7.69 -18.37 -6.29
C ASP A 82 6.59 -18.26 -5.24
N THR A 83 6.06 -17.06 -5.02
CA THR A 83 4.89 -16.87 -4.14
C THR A 83 3.61 -17.43 -4.75
N LEU A 84 3.38 -17.23 -6.06
CA LEU A 84 2.19 -17.74 -6.74
C LEU A 84 2.13 -19.29 -6.73
N ALA A 85 3.29 -19.95 -6.69
CA ALA A 85 3.39 -21.40 -6.54
C ALA A 85 2.86 -21.89 -5.18
N CYS A 86 2.85 -21.03 -4.16
CA CYS A 86 2.34 -21.33 -2.82
C CYS A 86 0.84 -21.04 -2.65
N ALA A 87 0.17 -20.50 -3.68
CA ALA A 87 -1.22 -20.04 -3.57
C ALA A 87 -2.24 -21.18 -3.69
N ASP A 88 -3.21 -21.22 -2.79
CA ASP A 88 -4.43 -22.04 -2.92
C ASP A 88 -5.41 -21.41 -3.91
N ILE A 89 -5.51 -20.07 -3.89
CA ILE A 89 -6.39 -19.29 -4.75
C ILE A 89 -5.56 -18.29 -5.54
N ARG A 90 -5.69 -18.33 -6.87
CA ARG A 90 -5.02 -17.40 -7.79
C ARG A 90 -6.04 -16.51 -8.45
N LEU A 91 -5.85 -15.19 -8.34
CA LEU A 91 -6.74 -14.18 -8.87
C LEU A 91 -5.99 -13.39 -9.96
N PRO A 92 -6.32 -13.56 -11.25
CA PRO A 92 -5.65 -12.83 -12.33
C PRO A 92 -5.91 -11.33 -12.23
N ALA A 93 -4.85 -10.57 -11.96
CA ALA A 93 -4.88 -9.12 -11.83
C ALA A 93 -4.37 -8.43 -13.10
N LEU A 94 -4.83 -7.21 -13.35
CA LEU A 94 -4.30 -6.40 -14.45
C LEU A 94 -2.83 -6.03 -14.21
N GLY A 95 -2.03 -5.96 -15.28
CA GLY A 95 -0.69 -5.39 -15.29
C GLY A 95 -0.70 -3.85 -15.45
N TRP A 96 0.46 -3.21 -15.31
CA TRP A 96 0.56 -1.74 -15.34
C TRP A 96 -0.05 -1.11 -16.60
N GLY A 97 0.25 -1.63 -17.79
CA GLY A 97 -0.28 -1.08 -19.04
C GLY A 97 -1.78 -1.27 -19.25
N GLU A 98 -2.41 -2.11 -18.43
CA GLU A 98 -3.82 -2.50 -18.51
C GLU A 98 -4.66 -1.80 -17.44
N LYS A 99 -4.02 -1.36 -16.35
CA LYS A 99 -4.68 -0.68 -15.24
C LYS A 99 -5.07 0.76 -15.59
N SER A 100 -6.17 1.17 -14.98
CA SER A 100 -6.60 2.55 -14.90
C SER A 100 -6.55 2.99 -13.43
N GLY A 101 -5.92 4.14 -13.14
CA GLY A 101 -5.87 4.67 -11.78
C GLY A 101 -5.06 5.95 -11.64
N MET A 102 -4.59 6.19 -10.42
CA MET A 102 -3.69 7.28 -10.06
C MET A 102 -2.38 6.71 -9.52
N VAL A 103 -1.27 7.36 -9.86
CA VAL A 103 0.07 7.01 -9.35
C VAL A 103 0.70 8.23 -8.70
N THR A 104 1.41 8.02 -7.58
CA THR A 104 2.15 9.09 -6.89
C THR A 104 3.64 8.78 -6.92
N ASN A 105 4.44 9.71 -7.43
CA ASN A 105 5.90 9.56 -7.48
C ASN A 105 6.58 10.11 -6.21
N SER A 106 7.91 10.00 -6.12
CA SER A 106 8.69 10.39 -4.94
C SER A 106 8.66 11.89 -4.62
N GLU A 107 8.36 12.74 -5.61
CA GLU A 107 8.20 14.18 -5.39
C GLU A 107 6.76 14.56 -5.02
N ARG A 108 5.87 13.59 -4.76
CA ARG A 108 4.44 13.80 -4.43
C ARG A 108 3.56 14.21 -5.61
N CYS A 109 4.06 14.07 -6.84
CA CYS A 109 3.26 14.32 -8.04
C CYS A 109 2.31 13.15 -8.28
N VAL A 110 1.01 13.45 -8.29
CA VAL A 110 -0.07 12.54 -8.61
C VAL A 110 -0.38 12.65 -10.09
N SER A 111 -0.28 11.54 -10.81
CA SER A 111 -0.52 11.44 -12.25
C SER A 111 -1.62 10.43 -12.54
N ARG A 112 -2.37 10.67 -13.62
CA ARG A 112 -3.41 9.77 -14.12
C ARG A 112 -2.78 8.67 -14.99
N GLN A 113 -2.91 7.42 -14.56
CA GLN A 113 -2.49 6.24 -15.32
C GLN A 113 -3.66 5.71 -16.14
N ARG A 114 -3.52 5.71 -17.46
CA ARG A 114 -4.56 5.25 -18.39
C ARG A 114 -4.12 3.93 -19.04
N PRO A 115 -5.05 2.99 -19.27
CA PRO A 115 -4.74 1.76 -19.98
C PRO A 115 -4.34 2.10 -21.43
N PHE A 116 -3.27 1.48 -21.91
CA PHE A 116 -2.84 1.56 -23.31
C PHE A 116 -2.77 0.19 -23.98
N VAL A 117 -3.06 -0.88 -23.24
CA VAL A 117 -3.31 -2.22 -23.74
C VAL A 117 -4.63 -2.75 -23.19
N LYS A 118 -5.23 -3.71 -23.91
CA LYS A 118 -6.47 -4.36 -23.47
C LYS A 118 -6.18 -5.34 -22.33
N ALA A 119 -7.11 -5.44 -21.39
CA ALA A 119 -7.07 -6.46 -20.35
C ALA A 119 -7.01 -7.88 -20.96
N PRO A 120 -6.09 -8.74 -20.49
CA PRO A 120 -5.97 -10.12 -20.96
C PRO A 120 -7.06 -11.00 -20.31
N GLY A 121 -7.80 -11.73 -21.15
CA GLY A 121 -8.78 -12.72 -20.70
C GLY A 121 -9.75 -12.18 -19.62
N ASP A 122 -9.80 -12.87 -18.50
CA ASP A 122 -10.66 -12.53 -17.36
C ASP A 122 -9.96 -11.72 -16.27
N ALA A 123 -8.76 -11.16 -16.54
CA ALA A 123 -8.07 -10.33 -15.57
C ALA A 123 -8.90 -9.11 -15.18
N ARG A 124 -8.82 -8.72 -13.90
CA ARG A 124 -9.56 -7.60 -13.32
C ARG A 124 -8.66 -6.70 -12.48
N ALA A 125 -9.05 -5.45 -12.31
CA ALA A 125 -8.32 -4.53 -11.46
C ALA A 125 -8.38 -4.98 -9.99
N ASP A 126 -7.31 -4.81 -9.22
CA ASP A 126 -7.26 -5.25 -7.83
C ASP A 126 -8.40 -4.66 -6.97
N TRP A 127 -8.76 -3.39 -7.19
CA TRP A 127 -9.87 -2.75 -6.49
C TRP A 127 -11.21 -3.43 -6.76
N TRP A 128 -11.41 -3.93 -7.99
CA TRP A 128 -12.62 -4.66 -8.37
C TRP A 128 -12.65 -6.02 -7.67
N ILE A 129 -11.51 -6.72 -7.64
CA ILE A 129 -11.38 -8.02 -6.98
C ILE A 129 -11.70 -7.88 -5.48
N ILE A 130 -11.13 -6.87 -4.81
CA ILE A 130 -11.42 -6.57 -3.39
C ILE A 130 -12.89 -6.26 -3.18
N SER A 131 -13.47 -5.40 -4.03
CA SER A 131 -14.89 -5.03 -3.93
C SER A 131 -15.81 -6.25 -4.08
N GLU A 132 -15.51 -7.15 -5.02
CA GLU A 132 -16.30 -8.36 -5.26
C GLU A 132 -16.20 -9.40 -4.15
N VAL A 133 -15.03 -9.54 -3.52
CA VAL A 133 -14.86 -10.37 -2.32
C VAL A 133 -15.65 -9.77 -1.15
N ALA A 134 -15.50 -8.47 -0.90
CA ALA A 134 -16.21 -7.79 0.18
C ALA A 134 -17.75 -7.88 0.01
N ARG A 135 -18.25 -7.70 -1.21
CA ARG A 135 -19.68 -7.88 -1.55
C ARG A 135 -20.17 -9.30 -1.22
N ARG A 136 -19.40 -10.34 -1.55
CA ARG A 136 -19.73 -11.75 -1.23
C ARG A 136 -19.66 -12.05 0.26
N MET A 137 -18.86 -11.30 1.01
CA MET A 137 -18.81 -11.36 2.47
C MET A 137 -19.93 -10.57 3.17
N GLY A 138 -20.81 -9.89 2.42
CA GLY A 138 -21.95 -9.14 2.96
C GLY A 138 -21.72 -7.63 3.11
N TYR A 139 -20.57 -7.10 2.68
CA TYR A 139 -20.21 -5.68 2.80
C TYR A 139 -20.54 -4.86 1.54
N ALA A 140 -21.58 -5.24 0.81
CA ALA A 140 -21.86 -4.65 -0.50
C ALA A 140 -22.15 -3.14 -0.49
N SER A 141 -22.71 -2.62 0.62
CA SER A 141 -22.95 -1.19 0.81
C SER A 141 -21.67 -0.38 1.04
N ALA A 142 -20.64 -0.99 1.64
CA ALA A 142 -19.34 -0.35 1.92
C ALA A 142 -18.39 -0.40 0.70
N PHE A 143 -18.64 -1.30 -0.25
CA PHE A 143 -17.88 -1.41 -1.49
C PHE A 143 -18.77 -1.23 -2.74
N PRO A 144 -19.42 -0.06 -2.92
CA PRO A 144 -20.34 0.19 -4.03
C PRO A 144 -19.64 0.67 -5.31
N TYR A 145 -18.31 0.61 -5.37
CA TYR A 145 -17.51 1.22 -6.43
C TYR A 145 -17.74 0.57 -7.79
N GLN A 146 -18.00 1.40 -8.79
CA GLN A 146 -18.17 1.01 -10.20
C GLN A 146 -17.02 1.50 -11.07
N HIS A 147 -16.21 2.44 -10.57
CA HIS A 147 -15.10 3.05 -11.30
C HIS A 147 -14.05 3.55 -10.30
N GLU A 148 -12.77 3.50 -10.66
CA GLU A 148 -11.65 3.94 -9.81
C GLU A 148 -11.69 5.43 -9.43
N HIS A 149 -12.48 6.24 -10.14
CA HIS A 149 -12.62 7.67 -9.84
C HIS A 149 -13.36 7.86 -8.52
N GLN A 150 -14.30 6.97 -8.20
CA GLN A 150 -15.07 7.03 -6.95
C GLN A 150 -14.18 6.71 -5.75
N ILE A 151 -13.28 5.75 -5.91
CA ILE A 151 -12.27 5.41 -4.89
C ILE A 151 -11.30 6.58 -4.71
N PHE A 152 -10.85 7.19 -5.81
CA PHE A 152 -9.98 8.36 -5.75
C PHE A 152 -10.67 9.58 -5.11
N ALA A 153 -11.95 9.81 -5.40
CA ALA A 153 -12.76 10.86 -4.78
C ALA A 153 -12.91 10.64 -3.28
N GLU A 154 -13.25 9.41 -2.84
CA GLU A 154 -13.33 9.06 -1.41
C GLU A 154 -11.98 9.25 -0.71
N TYR A 155 -10.89 8.73 -1.29
CA TYR A 155 -9.55 8.92 -0.76
C TYR A 155 -9.20 10.41 -0.63
N SER A 156 -9.49 11.19 -1.67
CA SER A 156 -9.27 12.63 -1.69
C SER A 156 -10.05 13.34 -0.58
N ALA A 157 -11.32 12.99 -0.38
CA ALA A 157 -12.14 13.50 0.72
C ALA A 157 -11.57 13.13 2.10
N LEU A 158 -11.13 11.88 2.29
CA LEU A 158 -10.55 11.38 3.54
C LEU A 158 -9.31 12.19 3.96
N THR A 159 -8.54 12.72 3.00
CA THR A 159 -7.36 13.55 3.33
C THR A 159 -7.70 14.83 4.11
N ALA A 160 -8.96 15.29 4.12
CA ALA A 160 -9.40 16.38 4.99
C ALA A 160 -9.14 16.09 6.47
N LEU A 161 -9.26 14.81 6.88
CA LEU A 161 -8.94 14.39 8.24
C LEU A 161 -7.44 14.57 8.53
N ALA A 162 -6.57 14.29 7.56
CA ALA A 162 -5.14 14.49 7.70
C ALA A 162 -4.83 15.97 7.98
N GLY A 163 -5.45 16.89 7.23
CA GLY A 163 -5.34 18.34 7.46
C GLY A 163 -5.82 18.77 8.85
N ARG A 164 -6.97 18.25 9.31
CA ARG A 164 -7.50 18.52 10.66
C ARG A 164 -6.50 18.21 11.78
N PHE A 165 -5.68 17.18 11.60
CA PHE A 165 -4.68 16.74 12.56
C PHE A 165 -3.25 17.22 12.23
N GLY A 166 -3.13 18.32 11.48
CA GLY A 166 -1.84 18.98 11.21
C GLY A 166 -0.91 18.18 10.29
N LYS A 167 -1.43 17.19 9.57
CA LYS A 167 -0.67 16.46 8.53
C LYS A 167 -0.76 17.25 7.21
N ARG A 168 0.27 17.15 6.37
CA ARG A 168 0.40 17.97 5.14
C ARG A 168 -0.19 17.33 3.86
N LEU A 169 -0.59 16.06 3.91
CA LEU A 169 -1.27 15.44 2.78
C LEU A 169 -2.64 16.08 2.62
N ASP A 170 -2.83 16.80 1.52
CA ASP A 170 -4.09 17.43 1.16
C ASP A 170 -4.40 17.17 -0.31
N MET A 171 -5.42 16.35 -0.53
CA MET A 171 -6.00 16.04 -1.83
C MET A 171 -7.45 16.52 -1.92
N THR A 172 -7.93 17.31 -0.95
CA THR A 172 -9.37 17.63 -0.80
C THR A 172 -9.95 18.37 -2.01
N ALA A 173 -9.14 19.16 -2.70
CA ALA A 173 -9.53 19.81 -3.97
C ALA A 173 -9.91 18.82 -5.09
N ALA A 174 -9.58 17.52 -4.93
CA ALA A 174 -9.92 16.45 -5.86
C ALA A 174 -11.11 15.58 -5.41
N ALA A 175 -11.73 15.88 -4.25
CA ALA A 175 -12.82 15.08 -3.69
C ALA A 175 -14.10 15.11 -4.54
N ASP A 176 -14.42 16.27 -5.15
CA ASP A 176 -15.65 16.48 -5.92
C ASP A 176 -15.42 16.45 -7.43
N LEU A 177 -14.32 15.85 -7.91
CA LEU A 177 -14.05 15.76 -9.34
C LEU A 177 -15.11 14.91 -10.03
N SER A 178 -15.62 15.42 -11.15
CA SER A 178 -16.39 14.59 -12.08
C SER A 178 -15.49 13.53 -12.72
N ALA A 179 -16.11 12.46 -13.25
CA ALA A 179 -15.39 11.45 -14.01
C ALA A 179 -14.59 12.06 -15.19
N ASP A 180 -15.14 13.09 -15.85
CA ASP A 180 -14.46 13.79 -16.95
C ASP A 180 -13.24 14.59 -16.46
N GLN A 181 -13.35 15.27 -15.31
CA GLN A 181 -12.23 16.00 -14.72
C GLN A 181 -11.14 15.06 -14.22
N TYR A 182 -11.52 13.93 -13.61
CA TYR A 182 -10.61 12.85 -13.26
C TYR A 182 -9.89 12.31 -14.51
N GLU A 183 -10.62 12.10 -15.60
CA GLU A 183 -10.05 11.62 -16.85
C GLU A 183 -9.14 12.64 -17.53
N GLN A 184 -9.37 13.94 -17.33
CA GLN A 184 -8.52 15.01 -17.86
C GLN A 184 -7.38 15.43 -16.92
N TRP A 185 -7.26 14.76 -15.77
CA TRP A 185 -6.28 15.09 -14.73
C TRP A 185 -4.87 15.26 -15.30
N GLN A 186 -4.28 16.41 -14.99
CA GLN A 186 -2.89 16.72 -15.27
C GLN A 186 -2.03 16.48 -14.03
N PRO A 187 -0.77 16.05 -14.21
CA PRO A 187 0.16 15.83 -13.10
C PRO A 187 0.22 17.03 -12.14
N GLN A 188 -0.03 16.78 -10.86
CA GLN A 188 -0.05 17.81 -9.81
C GLN A 188 0.61 17.30 -8.54
N GLN A 189 1.41 18.14 -7.91
CA GLN A 189 2.06 17.84 -6.65
C GLN A 189 1.13 18.16 -5.48
N TRP A 190 1.01 17.27 -4.50
CA TRP A 190 0.29 17.58 -3.27
C TRP A 190 1.18 18.30 -2.23
N PRO A 191 0.61 19.18 -1.38
CA PRO A 191 -0.82 19.50 -1.23
C PRO A 191 -1.41 20.21 -2.46
N LEU A 192 -2.60 19.76 -2.91
CA LEU A 192 -3.27 20.39 -4.05
C LEU A 192 -3.62 21.84 -3.72
N GLN A 193 -3.44 22.74 -4.70
CA GLN A 193 -3.65 24.19 -4.52
C GLN A 193 -2.77 24.84 -3.43
N GLY A 194 -1.79 24.10 -2.89
CA GLY A 194 -0.85 24.58 -1.89
C GLY A 194 0.55 24.82 -2.46
N GLU A 195 1.46 25.26 -1.57
CA GLU A 195 2.86 25.46 -1.93
C GLU A 195 3.56 24.14 -2.23
N PRO A 196 4.20 23.99 -3.42
CA PRO A 196 4.88 22.74 -3.79
C PRO A 196 6.04 22.39 -2.85
N ARG A 197 6.69 23.39 -2.24
CA ARG A 197 7.84 23.18 -1.34
C ARG A 197 7.37 22.89 0.08
N CYS A 198 7.47 21.63 0.50
CA CYS A 198 7.28 21.28 1.91
C CYS A 198 8.29 22.02 2.81
N PHE A 199 7.80 22.49 3.97
CA PHE A 199 8.59 23.10 5.04
C PHE A 199 9.35 24.39 4.64
N GLY A 200 9.00 25.01 3.50
CA GLY A 200 9.59 26.29 3.08
C GLY A 200 9.25 27.45 4.01
N ASP A 201 8.19 27.30 4.81
CA ASP A 201 7.69 28.21 5.84
C ASP A 201 8.35 28.01 7.21
N GLY A 202 9.27 27.04 7.34
CA GLY A 202 9.93 26.69 8.61
C GLY A 202 9.04 25.96 9.63
N HIS A 203 7.82 25.54 9.26
CA HIS A 203 6.91 24.84 10.16
C HIS A 203 6.94 23.34 9.89
N PHE A 204 7.47 22.53 10.80
CA PHE A 204 7.64 21.09 10.63
C PHE A 204 6.42 20.31 11.11
N ALA A 205 6.26 19.07 10.65
CA ALA A 205 5.19 18.16 11.07
C ALA A 205 5.48 17.53 12.46
N THR A 206 5.92 18.36 13.40
CA THR A 206 6.19 18.02 14.80
C THR A 206 5.18 18.75 15.69
N PRO A 207 4.87 18.25 16.91
CA PRO A 207 3.89 18.89 17.79
C PRO A 207 4.16 20.36 18.11
N ASP A 208 5.44 20.79 18.11
CA ASP A 208 5.86 22.17 18.36
C ASP A 208 6.20 22.95 17.08
N GLY A 209 6.03 22.33 15.91
CA GLY A 209 6.31 22.93 14.60
C GLY A 209 7.81 23.10 14.29
N ARG A 210 8.72 22.61 15.14
CA ARG A 210 10.18 22.80 14.98
C ARG A 210 10.87 21.57 14.42
N ALA A 211 11.92 21.80 13.64
CA ALA A 211 12.85 20.75 13.25
C ALA A 211 13.54 20.15 14.49
N ARG A 212 13.85 18.86 14.45
CA ARG A 212 14.56 18.15 15.52
C ARG A 212 15.94 17.72 15.04
N PHE A 213 16.97 18.16 15.74
CA PHE A 213 18.32 17.61 15.58
C PHE A 213 18.41 16.32 16.39
N VAL A 214 18.68 15.21 15.72
CA VAL A 214 18.84 13.89 16.34
C VAL A 214 20.28 13.45 16.11
N VAL A 215 20.99 13.18 17.21
CA VAL A 215 22.32 12.58 17.14
C VAL A 215 22.14 11.07 17.01
N CYS A 216 22.70 10.49 15.95
CA CYS A 216 22.67 9.04 15.73
C CYS A 216 24.04 8.45 16.08
N GLU A 217 24.03 7.32 16.80
CA GLU A 217 25.22 6.51 17.00
C GLU A 217 25.40 5.55 15.81
N ASN A 218 26.65 5.16 15.52
CA ASN A 218 26.91 4.17 14.48
C ASN A 218 26.37 2.80 14.94
N PRO A 219 25.61 2.09 14.10
CA PRO A 219 25.12 0.77 14.45
C PRO A 219 26.27 -0.23 14.60
N ASN A 220 26.10 -1.21 15.48
CA ASN A 220 27.00 -2.36 15.55
C ASN A 220 26.86 -3.19 14.26
N VAL A 221 27.92 -3.23 13.44
CA VAL A 221 27.97 -4.07 12.25
C VAL A 221 28.36 -5.50 12.60
N HIS A 222 27.81 -6.48 11.88
CA HIS A 222 28.23 -7.87 12.00
C HIS A 222 29.73 -7.98 11.74
N ARG A 223 30.46 -8.59 12.68
CA ARG A 223 31.89 -8.86 12.52
C ARG A 223 32.07 -10.11 11.67
N ILE A 224 32.86 -9.99 10.61
CA ILE A 224 33.36 -11.17 9.90
C ILE A 224 34.20 -12.02 10.85
N GLY A 225 34.17 -13.33 10.66
CA GLY A 225 35.00 -14.28 11.41
C GLY A 225 35.60 -15.29 10.45
N ASP A 226 36.48 -16.17 10.96
CA ASP A 226 37.22 -17.13 10.12
C ASP A 226 36.28 -18.06 9.34
N ALA A 227 35.11 -18.38 9.88
CA ALA A 227 34.09 -19.21 9.21
C ALA A 227 33.34 -18.46 8.09
N PHE A 228 33.21 -17.13 8.18
CA PHE A 228 32.51 -16.28 7.21
C PHE A 228 33.31 -14.99 6.97
N PRO A 229 34.39 -15.06 6.16
CA PRO A 229 35.35 -13.96 6.03
C PRO A 229 34.93 -12.87 5.03
N ILE A 230 33.74 -12.96 4.45
CA ILE A 230 33.26 -12.07 3.37
C ILE A 230 31.98 -11.37 3.81
N ILE A 231 31.86 -10.09 3.45
CA ILE A 231 30.62 -9.33 3.55
C ILE A 231 29.89 -9.43 2.21
N LEU A 232 28.69 -10.01 2.23
CA LEU A 232 27.78 -10.01 1.10
C LEU A 232 26.95 -8.72 1.11
N ASN A 233 26.76 -8.12 -0.06
CA ASN A 233 25.87 -6.97 -0.24
C ASN A 233 24.99 -7.19 -1.48
N SER A 234 23.69 -6.97 -1.33
CA SER A 234 22.71 -7.04 -2.42
C SER A 234 22.45 -5.65 -3.00
N GLY A 235 22.38 -5.54 -4.32
CA GLY A 235 22.15 -4.27 -5.02
C GLY A 235 21.16 -4.42 -6.17
N ARG A 236 20.99 -3.34 -6.93
CA ARG A 236 20.16 -3.31 -8.14
C ARG A 236 21.03 -2.97 -9.35
N ILE A 237 20.60 -3.43 -10.51
CA ILE A 237 21.18 -3.06 -11.79
C ILE A 237 20.15 -2.33 -12.64
N ARG A 238 20.59 -1.47 -13.55
CA ARG A 238 19.72 -0.59 -14.35
C ARG A 238 18.69 -1.36 -15.18
N ASP A 239 19.11 -2.48 -15.76
CA ASP A 239 18.35 -3.20 -16.81
C ASP A 239 17.45 -4.31 -16.24
N GLN A 240 17.42 -4.50 -14.92
CA GLN A 240 16.51 -5.43 -14.25
C GLN A 240 15.70 -4.69 -13.19
N TRP A 241 14.45 -5.12 -13.03
CA TRP A 241 13.57 -4.63 -11.98
C TRP A 241 13.37 -5.71 -10.91
N HIS A 242 12.90 -5.30 -9.74
CA HIS A 242 12.50 -6.26 -8.71
C HIS A 242 11.18 -6.92 -9.12
N THR A 243 10.96 -8.15 -8.64
CA THR A 243 9.74 -8.91 -8.90
C THR A 243 8.57 -8.43 -8.05
#